data_AF-A0A924G2L9-F1
#
_entry.id   AF-A0A924G2L9-F1
#
_cell.length_a   1.000
_cell.length_b   1.000
_cell.length_c   1.000
_cell.angle_alpha   90.00
_cell.angle_beta   90.00
_cell.angle_gamma   90.00
#
_symmetry.space_group_name_H-M   'P 1'
#
loop_
_entity.id
_entity.type
_entity.pdbx_description
1 polymer ?
#
loop_
_entity_poly.entity_id
_entity_poly.type
_entity_poly.pdbx_seq_one_letter_code
_entity_poly.pdbx_strand_id
1 'polypeptide(L)'
;MQNLKLKSTATNQGGFTLIELLVVIGILAILLAITLIAINPTKHFQDTRNAKRSSDVAAILDSIYEYESGNNGAQPASVSGVTATPTAVGGVSQAATGTTFANPNLTYTGFTANTITSGTVKVTGCATAANNGSYPVTTGNATSITVTNASGVAGDTTCVITGWSSRINICADVVPTYLAALPMDPSATGTSCTSSFNTGYTIAATGGRFTIAAPSAEGGAVITVTR
;
A
#
# COMPACT_ATOMS: atom_id res chain seq x y z
N MET A 1 -72.90 42.97 5.64
CA MET A 1 -71.44 42.85 5.88
C MET A 1 -71.24 42.34 7.31
N GLN A 2 -70.98 41.05 7.51
CA GLN A 2 -70.63 40.52 8.83
C GLN A 2 -69.11 40.46 8.96
N ASN A 3 -68.57 41.16 9.96
CA ASN A 3 -67.14 41.25 10.24
C ASN A 3 -66.65 39.96 10.90
N LEU A 4 -65.66 39.30 10.28
CA LEU A 4 -65.02 38.09 10.78
C LEU A 4 -64.04 38.46 11.91
N LYS A 5 -64.34 38.06 13.16
CA LYS A 5 -63.44 38.22 14.29
C LYS A 5 -62.40 37.08 14.31
N LEU A 6 -61.14 37.40 14.05
CA LEU A 6 -60.02 36.47 14.24
C LEU A 6 -59.76 36.27 15.74
N LYS A 7 -59.93 35.04 16.21
CA LYS A 7 -59.62 34.65 17.59
C LYS A 7 -58.14 34.29 17.67
N SER A 8 -57.34 35.17 18.29
CA SER A 8 -55.93 34.92 18.58
C SER A 8 -55.80 33.93 19.74
N THR A 9 -55.24 32.76 19.47
CA THR A 9 -54.95 31.72 20.47
C THR A 9 -53.54 31.97 21.00
N ALA A 10 -53.40 32.60 22.16
CA ALA A 10 -52.12 32.75 22.84
C ALA A 10 -51.67 31.37 23.39
N THR A 11 -50.61 30.81 22.82
CA THR A 11 -49.97 29.59 23.32
C THR A 11 -49.18 29.92 24.59
N ASN A 12 -49.47 29.24 25.70
CA ASN A 12 -48.70 29.30 26.95
C ASN A 12 -47.27 28.81 26.70
N GLN A 13 -46.34 29.73 26.46
CA GLN A 13 -44.92 29.42 26.42
C GLN A 13 -44.35 29.66 27.81
N GLY A 14 -44.25 28.58 28.61
CA GLY A 14 -43.54 28.63 29.89
C GLY A 14 -42.05 28.86 29.65
N GLY A 15 -41.47 29.85 30.33
CA GLY A 15 -40.03 30.09 30.31
C GLY A 15 -39.28 29.12 31.23
N PHE A 16 -38.05 28.76 30.85
CA PHE A 16 -37.16 27.96 31.69
C PHE A 16 -36.67 28.78 32.90
N THR A 17 -36.52 28.12 34.05
CA THR A 17 -35.94 28.74 35.25
C THR A 17 -34.41 28.70 35.21
N LEU A 18 -33.75 29.68 35.85
CA LEU A 18 -32.28 29.72 35.94
C LEU A 18 -31.71 28.49 36.67
N ILE A 19 -32.44 27.95 37.66
CA ILE A 19 -32.00 26.78 38.42
C ILE A 19 -32.06 25.50 37.59
N GLU A 20 -33.07 25.34 36.72
CA GLU A 20 -33.13 24.21 35.78
C GLU A 20 -31.92 24.22 34.85
N LEU A 21 -31.56 25.39 34.32
CA LEU A 21 -30.43 25.51 33.40
C LEU A 21 -29.10 25.24 34.11
N LEU A 22 -28.95 25.69 35.37
CA LEU A 22 -27.76 25.44 36.19
C LEU A 22 -27.57 23.95 36.49
N VAL A 23 -28.63 23.24 36.86
CA VAL A 23 -28.56 21.81 37.14
C VAL A 23 -28.24 21.02 35.87
N VAL A 24 -28.81 21.39 34.73
CA VAL A 24 -28.56 20.71 33.44
C VAL A 24 -27.10 20.82 33.04
N ILE A 25 -26.50 22.03 33.08
CA ILE A 25 -25.08 22.18 32.74
C ILE A 25 -24.17 21.44 33.74
N GLY A 26 -24.57 21.36 35.02
CA GLY A 26 -23.86 20.59 36.03
C GLY A 26 -23.86 19.09 35.75
N ILE A 27 -25.02 18.53 35.40
CA ILE A 27 -25.15 17.11 35.04
C ILE A 27 -24.40 16.81 33.73
N LEU A 28 -24.50 17.70 32.73
CA LEU A 28 -23.78 17.55 31.46
C LEU A 28 -22.25 17.54 31.65
N ALA A 29 -21.72 18.37 32.55
CA ALA A 29 -20.29 18.38 32.86
C ALA A 29 -19.82 17.04 33.47
N ILE A 30 -20.61 16.47 34.39
CA ILE A 30 -20.30 15.17 35.00
C ILE A 30 -20.37 14.04 33.96
N LEU A 31 -21.43 14.01 33.14
CA LEU A 31 -21.59 13.00 32.09
C LEU A 31 -20.46 13.07 31.05
N LEU A 32 -20.04 14.27 30.67
CA LEU A 32 -18.94 14.45 29.71
C LEU A 32 -17.62 13.91 30.28
N ALA A 33 -17.31 14.18 31.55
CA ALA A 33 -16.09 13.68 32.17
C ALA A 33 -16.05 12.13 32.19
N ILE A 34 -17.17 11.48 32.51
CA ILE A 34 -17.26 10.01 32.53
C ILE A 34 -17.12 9.43 31.11
N THR A 35 -17.78 10.02 30.12
CA THR A 35 -17.77 9.51 28.73
C THR A 35 -16.38 9.60 28.09
N LEU A 36 -15.59 10.63 28.40
CA LEU A 36 -14.21 10.76 27.90
C LEU A 36 -13.25 9.70 28.45
N ILE A 37 -13.44 9.25 29.70
CA ILE A 37 -12.65 8.17 30.29
C ILE A 37 -13.10 6.81 29.71
N ALA A 38 -14.39 6.66 29.41
CA ALA A 38 -14.96 5.43 28.89
C ALA A 38 -14.61 5.14 27.43
N ILE A 39 -14.48 6.17 26.58
CA ILE A 39 -14.08 6.02 25.18
C ILE A 39 -12.56 6.02 25.12
N ASN A 40 -11.95 4.92 24.68
CA ASN A 40 -10.55 4.90 24.29
C ASN A 40 -10.45 5.31 22.81
N PRO A 41 -10.25 6.61 22.48
CA PRO A 41 -10.29 7.09 21.10
C PRO A 41 -9.23 6.40 20.25
N THR A 42 -8.05 6.13 20.84
CA THR A 42 -6.94 5.45 20.17
C THR A 42 -7.36 4.09 19.66
N LYS A 43 -8.08 3.29 20.47
CA LYS A 43 -8.58 1.98 20.05
C LYS A 43 -9.59 2.09 18.91
N HIS A 44 -10.51 3.04 18.95
CA HIS A 44 -11.51 3.20 17.88
C HIS A 44 -10.86 3.54 16.53
N PHE A 45 -9.82 4.38 16.52
CA PHE A 45 -9.05 4.66 15.31
C PHE A 45 -8.26 3.45 14.82
N GLN A 46 -7.66 2.68 15.73
CA GLN A 46 -6.97 1.43 15.40
C GLN A 46 -7.94 0.43 14.76
N ASP A 47 -9.11 0.24 15.35
CA ASP A 47 -10.14 -0.69 14.86
C ASP A 47 -10.64 -0.27 13.47
N THR A 48 -10.82 1.04 13.22
CA THR A 48 -11.20 1.56 11.89
C THR A 48 -10.11 1.31 10.83
N ARG A 49 -8.83 1.57 11.16
CA ARG A 49 -7.71 1.31 10.24
C ARG A 49 -7.52 -0.18 9.98
N ASN A 50 -7.68 -1.02 10.99
CA ASN A 50 -7.61 -2.48 10.86
C ASN A 50 -8.79 -3.04 10.05
N ALA A 51 -9.99 -2.48 10.18
CA ALA A 51 -11.12 -2.82 9.33
C ALA A 51 -10.81 -2.50 7.86
N LYS A 52 -10.23 -1.32 7.60
CA LYS A 52 -9.76 -0.97 6.25
C LYS A 52 -8.69 -1.94 5.73
N ARG A 53 -7.66 -2.25 6.52
CA ARG A 53 -6.62 -3.23 6.16
C ARG A 53 -7.21 -4.59 5.81
N SER A 54 -8.22 -5.05 6.55
CA SER A 54 -8.89 -6.33 6.32
C SER A 54 -9.58 -6.36 4.95
N SER A 55 -10.29 -5.30 4.59
CA SER A 55 -10.89 -5.15 3.25
C SER A 55 -9.82 -5.04 2.17
N ASP A 56 -8.73 -4.31 2.43
CA ASP A 56 -7.67 -4.07 1.46
C ASP A 56 -6.89 -5.36 1.12
N VAL A 57 -6.53 -6.19 2.11
CA VAL A 57 -5.84 -7.47 1.86
C VAL A 57 -6.72 -8.45 1.08
N ALA A 58 -8.04 -8.45 1.33
CA ALA A 58 -8.99 -9.26 0.59
C ALA A 58 -9.10 -8.79 -0.86
N ALA A 59 -9.23 -7.48 -1.09
CA ALA A 59 -9.32 -6.91 -2.43
C ALA A 59 -8.08 -7.20 -3.28
N ILE A 60 -6.88 -7.11 -2.70
CA ILE A 60 -5.64 -7.47 -3.39
C ILE A 60 -5.65 -8.94 -3.80
N LEU A 61 -5.99 -9.85 -2.87
CA LEU A 61 -5.99 -11.28 -3.14
C LEU A 61 -7.05 -11.66 -4.18
N ASP A 62 -8.26 -11.13 -4.04
CA ASP A 62 -9.37 -11.41 -4.96
C ASP A 62 -9.04 -10.96 -6.39
N SER A 63 -8.33 -9.83 -6.56
CA SER A 63 -7.90 -9.38 -7.90
C SER A 63 -6.92 -10.34 -8.59
N ILE A 64 -6.07 -11.04 -7.83
CA ILE A 64 -5.14 -12.04 -8.37
C ILE A 64 -5.93 -13.26 -8.84
N TYR A 65 -6.88 -13.74 -8.04
CA TYR A 65 -7.72 -14.88 -8.43
C TYR A 65 -8.71 -14.54 -9.54
N GLU A 66 -9.18 -13.30 -9.61
CA GLU A 66 -10.01 -12.84 -10.73
C GLU A 66 -9.21 -12.79 -12.03
N TYR A 67 -7.94 -12.34 -11.98
CA TYR A 67 -7.01 -12.48 -13.10
C TYR A 67 -6.87 -13.95 -13.52
N GLU A 68 -6.58 -14.85 -12.58
CA GLU A 68 -6.44 -16.28 -12.87
C GLU A 68 -7.69 -16.85 -13.55
N SER A 69 -8.88 -16.51 -13.03
CA SER A 69 -10.16 -16.92 -13.61
C SER A 69 -10.38 -16.37 -15.02
N GLY A 70 -9.96 -15.13 -15.29
CA GLY A 70 -10.04 -14.50 -16.61
C GLY A 70 -9.01 -15.03 -17.62
N ASN A 71 -7.93 -15.63 -17.13
CA ASN A 71 -6.76 -16.02 -17.92
C ASN A 71 -6.54 -17.54 -17.98
N ASN A 72 -7.61 -18.35 -18.00
CA ASN A 72 -7.57 -19.82 -18.09
C ASN A 72 -6.73 -20.49 -16.97
N GLY A 73 -6.73 -19.91 -15.77
CA GLY A 73 -5.93 -20.37 -14.63
C GLY A 73 -4.46 -19.96 -14.67
N ALA A 74 -4.05 -19.13 -15.63
CA ALA A 74 -2.70 -18.57 -15.65
C ALA A 74 -2.56 -17.45 -14.60
N GLN A 75 -1.53 -17.53 -13.77
CA GLN A 75 -1.23 -16.52 -12.76
C GLN A 75 -0.64 -15.26 -13.39
N PRO A 76 -0.83 -14.08 -12.77
CA PRO A 76 -0.14 -12.87 -13.18
C PRO A 76 1.38 -13.06 -13.26
N ALA A 77 2.01 -12.51 -14.30
CA ALA A 77 3.46 -12.64 -14.47
C ALA A 77 4.25 -12.02 -13.30
N SER A 78 3.70 -10.97 -12.68
CA SER A 78 4.31 -10.32 -11.50
C SER A 78 4.42 -11.24 -10.28
N VAL A 79 3.55 -12.25 -10.14
CA VAL A 79 3.51 -13.12 -8.96
C VAL A 79 4.22 -14.47 -9.14
N SER A 80 4.72 -14.78 -10.35
CA SER A 80 5.38 -16.06 -10.66
C SER A 80 6.62 -16.35 -9.80
N GLY A 81 7.25 -15.32 -9.21
CA GLY A 81 8.43 -15.44 -8.34
C GLY A 81 8.14 -15.33 -6.85
N VAL A 82 6.87 -15.23 -6.45
CA VAL A 82 6.50 -15.16 -5.02
C VAL A 82 6.85 -16.50 -4.35
N THR A 83 7.50 -16.42 -3.19
CA THR A 83 7.82 -17.60 -2.37
C THR A 83 7.14 -17.50 -1.00
N ALA A 84 7.41 -18.43 -0.10
CA ALA A 84 6.87 -18.40 1.27
C ALA A 84 7.37 -17.19 2.09
N THR A 85 8.46 -16.54 1.65
CA THR A 85 8.98 -15.34 2.29
C THR A 85 8.11 -14.14 1.93
N PRO A 86 7.50 -13.45 2.92
CA PRO A 86 6.69 -12.27 2.67
C PRO A 86 7.48 -11.19 1.92
N THR A 87 6.96 -10.77 0.78
CA THR A 87 7.55 -9.73 -0.07
C THR A 87 6.59 -8.55 -0.16
N ALA A 88 7.10 -7.32 -0.07
CA ALA A 88 6.23 -6.14 -0.08
C ALA A 88 5.53 -5.96 -1.43
N VAL A 89 4.26 -5.57 -1.43
CA VAL A 89 3.56 -5.18 -2.66
C VAL A 89 3.84 -3.71 -2.94
N GLY A 90 4.47 -3.43 -4.07
CA GLY A 90 4.95 -2.10 -4.42
C GLY A 90 5.72 -2.06 -5.73
N GLY A 91 5.74 -0.90 -6.36
CA GLY A 91 6.55 -0.64 -7.54
C GLY A 91 7.75 0.21 -7.19
N VAL A 92 8.87 -0.06 -7.86
CA VAL A 92 9.98 0.90 -7.94
C VAL A 92 10.29 1.12 -9.41
N SER A 93 10.36 2.40 -9.79
CA SER A 93 10.91 2.84 -11.06
C SER A 93 12.20 3.53 -10.70
N GLN A 94 13.30 2.81 -10.87
CA GLN A 94 14.62 3.39 -10.78
C GLN A 94 15.21 3.44 -12.18
N ALA A 95 15.00 4.58 -12.85
CA ALA A 95 15.74 4.87 -14.07
C ALA A 95 17.20 5.12 -13.67
N ALA A 96 18.07 4.20 -14.06
CA ALA A 96 19.51 4.38 -14.01
C ALA A 96 20.01 4.57 -15.43
N THR A 97 20.87 5.55 -15.65
CA THR A 97 21.47 5.82 -16.95
C THR A 97 22.96 6.01 -16.71
N GLY A 98 23.74 5.00 -17.08
CA GLY A 98 25.16 4.95 -16.76
C GLY A 98 25.53 3.55 -16.32
N THR A 99 25.54 2.63 -17.29
CA THR A 99 26.18 1.34 -17.10
C THR A 99 27.63 1.41 -17.53
N THR A 100 28.51 1.04 -16.61
CA THR A 100 29.86 0.63 -16.96
C THR A 100 29.96 -0.84 -16.59
N PHE A 101 29.94 -1.71 -17.60
CA PHE A 101 30.23 -3.13 -17.39
C PHE A 101 31.74 -3.31 -17.22
N ALA A 102 32.15 -3.70 -16.03
CA ALA A 102 33.50 -4.15 -15.72
C ALA A 102 33.40 -5.60 -15.24
N ASN A 103 33.49 -6.58 -16.14
CA ASN A 103 33.34 -8.00 -15.83
C ASN A 103 34.10 -8.38 -14.53
N PRO A 104 33.44 -8.96 -13.50
CA PRO A 104 32.08 -9.51 -13.50
C PRO A 104 31.00 -8.57 -12.95
N ASN A 105 31.28 -7.29 -12.74
CA ASN A 105 30.39 -6.34 -12.11
C ASN A 105 29.80 -5.31 -13.08
N LEU A 106 28.54 -4.97 -12.84
CA LEU A 106 27.77 -3.96 -13.54
C LEU A 106 27.44 -2.87 -12.55
N THR A 107 27.91 -1.65 -12.80
CA THR A 107 27.59 -0.51 -11.94
C THR A 107 26.65 0.43 -12.69
N TYR A 108 25.51 0.68 -12.08
CA TYR A 108 24.49 1.63 -12.49
C TYR A 108 24.67 2.92 -11.70
N THR A 109 24.56 4.05 -12.38
CA THR A 109 24.67 5.39 -11.80
C THR A 109 23.54 6.29 -12.35
N GLY A 110 23.48 7.54 -11.88
CA GLY A 110 22.45 8.50 -12.30
C GLY A 110 21.19 8.49 -11.43
N PHE A 111 21.27 7.92 -10.22
CA PHE A 111 20.17 7.98 -9.26
C PHE A 111 20.18 9.31 -8.49
N THR A 112 19.00 9.92 -8.31
CA THR A 112 18.81 11.07 -7.41
C THR A 112 18.59 10.65 -5.95
N ALA A 113 18.10 9.42 -5.72
CA ALA A 113 17.92 8.82 -4.39
C ALA A 113 17.72 7.29 -4.49
N ASN A 114 18.78 6.53 -4.68
CA ASN A 114 18.68 5.07 -4.71
C ASN A 114 18.35 4.51 -3.30
N THR A 115 17.27 3.73 -3.22
CA THR A 115 16.81 3.01 -2.02
C THR A 115 17.03 1.49 -2.08
N ILE A 116 17.57 0.99 -3.20
CA ILE A 116 17.94 -0.41 -3.43
C ILE A 116 19.32 -0.63 -2.83
N THR A 117 19.37 -1.33 -1.70
CA THR A 117 20.62 -1.63 -0.96
C THR A 117 20.95 -3.12 -0.90
N SER A 118 20.01 -4.00 -1.27
CA SER A 118 20.14 -5.47 -1.25
C SER A 118 19.11 -6.09 -2.21
N GLY A 119 18.96 -7.41 -2.31
CA GLY A 119 17.96 -8.06 -3.17
C GLY A 119 18.43 -8.26 -4.62
N THR A 120 17.52 -8.43 -5.57
CA THR A 120 17.83 -8.70 -6.98
C THR A 120 17.18 -7.63 -7.86
N VAL A 121 17.92 -7.02 -8.79
CA VAL A 121 17.34 -6.08 -9.76
C VAL A 121 17.12 -6.76 -11.10
N LYS A 122 16.05 -6.37 -11.79
CA LYS A 122 15.81 -6.72 -13.18
C LYS A 122 16.44 -5.65 -14.07
N VAL A 123 17.29 -6.09 -14.99
CA VAL A 123 18.01 -5.26 -15.95
C VAL A 123 17.50 -5.58 -17.35
N THR A 124 17.16 -4.53 -18.09
CA THR A 124 16.68 -4.61 -19.49
C THR A 124 17.27 -3.49 -20.34
N GLY A 125 17.08 -3.52 -21.65
CA GLY A 125 17.51 -2.45 -22.56
C GLY A 125 19.00 -2.46 -22.90
N CYS A 126 19.73 -3.48 -22.47
CA CYS A 126 21.14 -3.67 -22.84
C CYS A 126 21.29 -3.99 -24.33
N ALA A 127 22.28 -3.37 -24.98
CA ALA A 127 22.62 -3.66 -26.38
C ALA A 127 23.08 -5.11 -26.55
N THR A 128 23.77 -5.66 -25.55
CA THR A 128 24.16 -7.06 -25.51
C THR A 128 23.10 -7.89 -24.82
N ALA A 129 22.59 -8.93 -25.50
CA ALA A 129 21.53 -9.78 -24.95
C ALA A 129 21.91 -10.43 -23.61
N ALA A 130 23.16 -10.90 -23.46
CA ALA A 130 23.70 -11.54 -22.26
C ALA A 130 23.75 -10.63 -21.01
N ASN A 131 23.57 -9.32 -21.22
CA ASN A 131 23.56 -8.33 -20.16
C ASN A 131 22.13 -8.07 -19.62
N ASN A 132 21.08 -8.49 -20.33
CA ASN A 132 19.70 -8.45 -19.81
C ASN A 132 19.46 -9.63 -18.87
N GLY A 133 18.78 -9.41 -17.75
CA GLY A 133 18.56 -10.47 -16.78
C GLY A 133 18.17 -9.96 -15.40
N SER A 134 18.19 -10.87 -14.42
CA SER A 134 18.00 -10.53 -13.02
C SER A 134 19.30 -10.77 -12.26
N TYR A 135 19.80 -9.77 -11.54
CA TYR A 135 21.10 -9.84 -10.89
C TYR A 135 21.01 -9.44 -9.41
N PRO A 136 21.70 -10.17 -8.52
CA PRO A 136 21.78 -9.78 -7.11
C PRO A 136 22.52 -8.45 -6.98
N VAL A 137 22.00 -7.59 -6.11
CA VAL A 137 22.61 -6.33 -5.71
C VAL A 137 23.79 -6.67 -4.80
N THR A 138 25.00 -6.41 -5.30
CA THR A 138 26.26 -6.58 -4.59
C THR A 138 26.52 -5.39 -3.67
N THR A 139 26.19 -4.18 -4.13
CA THR A 139 26.29 -2.95 -3.33
C THR A 139 25.26 -1.94 -3.81
N GLY A 140 24.58 -1.26 -2.89
CA GLY A 140 23.70 -0.14 -3.22
C GLY A 140 23.96 1.02 -2.26
N ASN A 141 24.15 2.22 -2.80
CA ASN A 141 24.25 3.46 -2.05
C ASN A 141 23.34 4.53 -2.68
N ALA A 142 23.28 5.73 -2.11
CA ALA A 142 22.36 6.78 -2.56
C ALA A 142 22.46 7.15 -4.06
N THR A 143 23.61 6.92 -4.71
CA THR A 143 23.89 7.35 -6.09
C THR A 143 24.30 6.22 -7.04
N SER A 144 24.46 4.98 -6.57
CA SER A 144 24.83 3.84 -7.42
C SER A 144 24.28 2.49 -6.93
N ILE A 145 24.12 1.57 -7.87
CA ILE A 145 23.85 0.14 -7.64
C ILE A 145 24.89 -0.66 -8.40
N THR A 146 25.53 -1.62 -7.73
CA THR A 146 26.41 -2.60 -8.36
C THR A 146 25.79 -3.97 -8.25
N VAL A 147 25.76 -4.69 -9.37
CA VAL A 147 25.31 -6.09 -9.44
C VAL A 147 26.40 -6.94 -10.11
N THR A 148 26.33 -8.26 -9.96
CA THR A 148 27.31 -9.17 -10.57
C THR A 148 26.69 -9.98 -11.71
N ASN A 149 27.32 -9.95 -12.88
CA ASN A 149 27.04 -10.79 -14.05
C ASN A 149 28.35 -11.41 -14.56
N ALA A 150 28.62 -12.66 -14.16
CA ALA A 150 29.81 -13.39 -14.59
C ALA A 150 29.82 -13.70 -16.11
N SER A 151 28.67 -13.64 -16.77
CA SER A 151 28.52 -13.84 -18.21
C SER A 151 28.43 -12.52 -18.99
N GLY A 152 28.65 -11.39 -18.33
CA GLY A 152 28.49 -10.06 -18.91
C GLY A 152 29.61 -9.69 -19.89
N VAL A 153 29.24 -8.95 -20.94
CA VAL A 153 30.20 -8.36 -21.89
C VAL A 153 30.44 -6.90 -21.53
N ALA A 154 31.71 -6.50 -21.49
CA ALA A 154 32.11 -5.12 -21.17
C ALA A 154 31.66 -4.11 -22.25
N GLY A 155 31.37 -2.88 -21.83
CA GLY A 155 31.13 -1.74 -22.74
C GLY A 155 29.67 -1.41 -23.09
N ASP A 156 28.70 -2.12 -22.53
CA ASP A 156 27.27 -1.79 -22.72
C ASP A 156 26.85 -0.59 -21.87
N THR A 157 26.21 0.39 -22.49
CA THR A 157 25.83 1.68 -21.86
C THR A 157 24.31 1.92 -21.84
N THR A 158 23.51 1.08 -22.52
CA THR A 158 22.06 1.30 -22.70
C THR A 158 21.21 0.54 -21.67
N CYS A 159 21.82 -0.29 -20.85
CA CYS A 159 21.14 -1.05 -19.80
C CYS A 159 20.47 -0.14 -18.75
N VAL A 160 19.25 -0.51 -18.36
CA VAL A 160 18.45 0.17 -17.33
C VAL A 160 17.89 -0.83 -16.33
N ILE A 161 17.65 -0.39 -15.09
CA ILE A 161 16.96 -1.17 -14.07
C ILE A 161 15.45 -0.98 -14.22
N THR A 162 14.70 -2.07 -14.31
CA THR A 162 13.23 -2.05 -14.52
C THR A 162 12.45 -2.83 -13.48
N GLY A 163 13.12 -3.39 -12.46
CA GLY A 163 12.46 -4.07 -11.34
C GLY A 163 13.41 -4.39 -10.20
N TRP A 164 12.88 -4.67 -9.00
CA TRP A 164 13.67 -5.02 -7.82
C TRP A 164 12.92 -6.00 -6.90
N SER A 165 13.57 -7.08 -6.49
CA SER A 165 12.96 -8.27 -5.89
C SER A 165 12.65 -8.17 -4.39
N SER A 166 12.81 -7.01 -3.74
CA SER A 166 12.25 -6.82 -2.39
C SER A 166 10.79 -6.38 -2.42
N ARG A 167 10.29 -6.02 -3.61
CA ARG A 167 8.92 -5.58 -3.84
C ARG A 167 8.35 -6.25 -5.09
N ILE A 168 7.05 -6.43 -5.12
CA ILE A 168 6.34 -6.99 -6.27
C ILE A 168 5.33 -5.96 -6.75
N ASN A 169 5.49 -5.56 -8.02
CA ASN A 169 4.58 -4.64 -8.68
C ASN A 169 3.51 -5.42 -9.45
N ILE A 170 2.32 -5.55 -8.87
CA ILE A 170 1.18 -6.21 -9.51
C ILE A 170 0.30 -5.25 -10.33
N CYS A 171 0.59 -3.94 -10.33
CA CYS A 171 -0.32 -2.94 -10.91
C CYS A 171 -0.60 -3.17 -12.41
N ALA A 172 0.41 -3.57 -13.19
CA ALA A 172 0.22 -3.81 -14.63
C ALA A 172 -0.69 -5.01 -14.92
N ASP A 173 -0.83 -5.94 -13.96
CA ASP A 173 -1.63 -7.13 -14.13
C ASP A 173 -3.06 -6.94 -13.60
N VAL A 174 -3.23 -6.25 -12.45
CA VAL A 174 -4.53 -6.17 -11.77
C VAL A 174 -5.26 -4.84 -11.93
N VAL A 175 -4.56 -3.75 -12.23
CA VAL A 175 -5.14 -2.40 -12.38
C VAL A 175 -5.12 -1.97 -13.85
N PRO A 176 -6.20 -1.39 -14.40
CA PRO A 176 -7.49 -1.08 -13.76
C PRO A 176 -8.55 -2.20 -13.86
N THR A 177 -8.21 -3.34 -14.49
CA THR A 177 -9.19 -4.34 -14.93
C THR A 177 -9.90 -5.06 -13.79
N TYR A 178 -9.13 -5.51 -12.78
CA TYR A 178 -9.62 -6.31 -11.65
C TYR A 178 -9.68 -5.49 -10.35
N LEU A 179 -9.00 -4.34 -10.32
CA LEU A 179 -9.01 -3.36 -9.25
C LEU A 179 -8.99 -1.95 -9.85
N ALA A 180 -9.86 -1.06 -9.39
CA ALA A 180 -9.84 0.35 -9.83
C ALA A 180 -8.54 1.08 -9.48
N ALA A 181 -7.98 0.77 -8.30
CA ALA A 181 -6.65 1.20 -7.87
C ALA A 181 -6.15 0.21 -6.83
N LEU A 182 -4.83 0.02 -6.76
CA LEU A 182 -4.25 -0.87 -5.76
C LEU A 182 -4.36 -0.24 -4.36
N PRO A 183 -4.93 -0.93 -3.36
CA PRO A 183 -5.07 -0.38 -2.02
C PRO A 183 -3.75 0.00 -1.36
N MET A 184 -3.79 0.99 -0.47
CA MET A 184 -2.67 1.46 0.33
C MET A 184 -3.03 1.34 1.81
N ASP A 185 -2.11 0.82 2.62
CA ASP A 185 -2.22 0.79 4.07
C ASP A 185 -2.49 2.21 4.61
N PRO A 186 -3.39 2.40 5.59
CA PRO A 186 -3.68 3.72 6.15
C PRO A 186 -2.46 4.47 6.72
N SER A 187 -1.36 3.74 7.02
CA SER A 187 -0.08 4.31 7.47
C SER A 187 0.94 4.51 6.35
N ALA A 188 0.68 3.98 5.14
CA ALA A 188 1.55 4.14 3.99
C ALA A 188 1.36 5.52 3.34
N THR A 189 2.44 6.05 2.76
CA THR A 189 2.46 7.34 2.08
C THR A 189 2.62 7.18 0.57
N GLY A 190 2.12 8.15 -0.19
CA GLY A 190 2.19 8.16 -1.66
C GLY A 190 0.95 7.60 -2.33
N THR A 191 1.07 7.35 -3.63
CA THR A 191 -0.02 6.87 -4.49
C THR A 191 0.41 5.58 -5.15
N SER A 192 -0.44 4.55 -5.09
CA SER A 192 -0.16 3.26 -5.71
C SER A 192 -0.11 3.37 -7.25
N CYS A 193 0.57 2.42 -7.88
CA CYS A 193 0.72 2.35 -9.33
C CYS A 193 1.34 3.60 -9.99
N THR A 194 2.09 4.39 -9.21
CA THR A 194 2.98 5.44 -9.73
C THR A 194 4.37 4.90 -10.02
N SER A 195 5.31 5.77 -10.42
CA SER A 195 6.69 5.38 -10.68
C SER A 195 7.33 4.68 -9.46
N SER A 196 7.05 5.11 -8.23
CA SER A 196 7.54 4.43 -7.03
C SER A 196 6.48 4.45 -5.94
N PHE A 197 6.13 3.29 -5.41
CA PHE A 197 5.13 3.17 -4.37
C PHE A 197 5.34 1.94 -3.49
N ASN A 198 4.87 2.04 -2.26
CA ASN A 198 4.80 0.95 -1.30
C ASN A 198 3.39 0.92 -0.74
N THR A 199 2.66 -0.17 -0.99
CA THR A 199 1.31 -0.30 -0.46
C THR A 199 1.28 -0.51 1.05
N GLY A 200 2.38 -0.97 1.66
CA GLY A 200 2.42 -1.38 3.06
C GLY A 200 1.91 -2.81 3.29
N TYR A 201 1.39 -3.49 2.27
CA TYR A 201 1.01 -4.90 2.32
C TYR A 201 2.14 -5.81 1.83
N THR A 202 2.06 -7.09 2.18
CA THR A 202 2.97 -8.12 1.70
C THR A 202 2.21 -9.27 1.05
N ILE A 203 2.89 -9.96 0.14
CA ILE A 203 2.43 -11.18 -0.53
C ILE A 203 3.44 -12.31 -0.27
N ALA A 204 2.93 -13.50 -0.01
CA ALA A 204 3.68 -14.75 0.06
C ALA A 204 2.89 -15.86 -0.67
N ALA A 205 3.58 -16.93 -1.05
CA ALA A 205 2.98 -18.07 -1.73
C ALA A 205 3.50 -19.38 -1.16
N THR A 206 2.62 -20.31 -0.83
CA THR A 206 2.97 -21.66 -0.38
C THR A 206 2.02 -22.67 -0.97
N GLY A 207 2.54 -23.67 -1.70
CA GLY A 207 1.72 -24.74 -2.28
C GLY A 207 0.64 -24.25 -3.27
N GLY A 208 0.94 -23.21 -4.06
CA GLY A 208 -0.01 -22.63 -5.03
C GLY A 208 -1.07 -21.70 -4.43
N ARG A 209 -0.99 -21.42 -3.13
CA ARG A 209 -1.89 -20.51 -2.42
C ARG A 209 -1.18 -19.19 -2.12
N PHE A 210 -1.86 -18.08 -2.38
CA PHE A 210 -1.34 -16.76 -2.06
C PHE A 210 -1.85 -16.29 -0.71
N THR A 211 -0.96 -15.68 0.07
CA THR A 211 -1.27 -15.02 1.33
C THR A 211 -0.96 -13.54 1.19
N ILE A 212 -1.97 -12.68 1.41
CA ILE A 212 -1.77 -11.24 1.57
C ILE A 212 -1.85 -10.89 3.05
N ALA A 213 -0.90 -10.09 3.55
CA ALA A 213 -0.84 -9.68 4.93
C ALA A 213 -0.69 -8.15 5.08
N ALA A 214 -1.24 -7.62 6.17
CA ALA A 214 -1.04 -6.24 6.61
C ALA A 214 -0.09 -6.22 7.84
N PRO A 215 1.23 -6.13 7.63
CA PRO A 215 2.22 -6.18 8.72
C PRO A 215 2.12 -5.00 9.70
N SER A 216 1.54 -3.88 9.26
CA SER A 216 1.32 -2.68 10.07
C SER A 216 -0.01 -2.70 10.83
N ALA A 217 -0.64 -3.87 10.99
CA ALA A 217 -1.86 -4.00 11.78
C ALA A 217 -1.62 -3.56 13.24
N GLU A 218 -2.56 -2.79 13.78
CA GLU A 218 -2.38 -2.10 15.06
C GLU A 218 -3.00 -2.88 16.22
N GLY A 219 -2.55 -2.61 17.45
CA GLY A 219 -3.10 -3.25 18.64
C GLY A 219 -2.78 -4.76 18.75
N GLY A 220 -1.71 -5.22 18.09
CA GLY A 220 -1.30 -6.64 18.08
C GLY A 220 -2.15 -7.55 17.21
N ALA A 221 -3.04 -6.99 16.37
CA ALA A 221 -3.82 -7.76 15.42
C ALA A 221 -2.92 -8.39 14.33
N VAL A 222 -3.28 -9.58 13.89
CA VAL A 222 -2.67 -10.24 12.71
C VAL A 222 -3.74 -10.30 11.64
N ILE A 223 -3.55 -9.53 10.57
CA ILE A 223 -4.50 -9.43 9.46
C ILE A 223 -3.87 -10.05 8.22
N THR A 224 -4.37 -11.23 7.85
CA THR A 224 -3.92 -11.96 6.66
C THR A 224 -5.11 -12.65 6.00
N VAL A 225 -5.09 -12.79 4.68
CA VAL A 225 -6.02 -13.64 3.94
C VAL A 225 -5.21 -14.60 3.08
N THR A 226 -5.62 -15.87 3.03
CA THR A 226 -5.02 -16.90 2.18
C THR A 226 -6.11 -17.62 1.40
N ARG A 227 -5.87 -17.87 0.11
CA ARG A 227 -6.74 -18.68 -0.75
C ARG A 227 -5.88 -19.64 -1.55
#